data_AF-X0Y0G6-F1
#
_entry.id   AF-X0Y0G6-F1
#
_cell.length_a   1.000
_cell.length_b   1.000
_cell.length_c   1.000
_cell.angle_alpha   90.00
_cell.angle_beta   90.00
_cell.angle_gamma   90.00
#
_symmetry.space_group_name_H-M   'P 1'
#
loop_
_entity.id
_entity.type
_entity.pdbx_description
1 polymer ?
#
loop_
_entity_poly.entity_id
_entity_poly.type
_entity_poly.pdbx_seq_one_letter_code
_entity_poly.pdbx_strand_id
1 'polypeptide(L)'
;KGKKEVVIIFDDLTRPTPVAELVPYVLEELEAADVKDEQIRFIAALGSHRGLTRIDFVKKLGEAVLDRFPVYNHNPYENCTFVGETSRSTPIF
;
A
#
# COMPACT_ATOMS: atom_id res chain seq x y z
N LYS A 1 13.03 -10.46 -10.58
CA LYS A 1 14.47 -10.72 -10.29
C LYS A 1 15.24 -9.40 -10.25
N GLY A 2 16.00 -9.15 -9.18
CA GLY A 2 16.85 -7.94 -9.01
C GLY A 2 16.15 -6.71 -8.41
N LYS A 3 14.86 -6.81 -8.05
CA LYS A 3 14.16 -5.74 -7.32
C LYS A 3 14.49 -5.85 -5.83
N LYS A 4 14.81 -4.71 -5.22
CA LYS A 4 15.26 -4.64 -3.82
C LYS A 4 14.12 -4.29 -2.86
N GLU A 5 13.05 -3.69 -3.36
CA GLU A 5 11.92 -3.22 -2.57
C GLU A 5 10.62 -3.49 -3.33
N VAL A 6 9.57 -3.80 -2.57
CA VAL A 6 8.21 -4.05 -3.06
C VAL A 6 7.26 -3.17 -2.25
N VAL A 7 6.36 -2.50 -2.96
CA VAL A 7 5.29 -1.71 -2.36
C VAL A 7 3.96 -2.36 -2.73
N ILE A 8 3.14 -2.64 -1.73
CA ILE A 8 1.77 -3.10 -1.89
C ILE A 8 0.84 -1.93 -1.60
N ILE A 9 0.10 -1.50 -2.62
CA ILE A 9 -0.92 -0.46 -2.47
C ILE A 9 -2.25 -1.14 -2.18
N PHE A 10 -2.97 -0.66 -1.17
CA PHE A 10 -4.28 -1.16 -0.80
C PHE A 10 -5.27 -0.01 -0.61
N ASP A 11 -6.55 -0.27 -0.82
CA ASP A 11 -7.60 0.73 -0.64
C ASP A 11 -8.02 0.91 0.84
N ASP A 12 -8.79 1.94 1.12
CA ASP A 12 -9.18 2.30 2.48
C ASP A 12 -10.52 1.67 2.93
N LEU A 13 -11.01 2.06 4.10
CA LEU A 13 -12.28 1.55 4.65
C LEU A 13 -13.53 1.98 3.86
N THR A 14 -13.41 2.92 2.91
CA THR A 14 -14.53 3.30 2.04
C THR A 14 -14.75 2.31 0.91
N ARG A 15 -13.85 1.33 0.75
CA ARG A 15 -13.92 0.28 -0.27
C ARG A 15 -14.16 -1.09 0.35
N PRO A 16 -15.03 -1.92 -0.25
CA PRO A 16 -15.41 -3.22 0.30
C PRO A 16 -14.39 -4.33 0.05
N THR A 17 -13.23 -4.03 -0.56
CA THR A 17 -12.21 -5.04 -0.86
C THR A 17 -11.76 -5.76 0.42
N PRO A 18 -11.83 -7.10 0.47
CA PRO A 18 -11.45 -7.89 1.64
C PRO A 18 -9.93 -8.05 1.70
N VAL A 19 -9.21 -6.94 1.91
CA VAL A 19 -7.73 -6.91 1.77
C VAL A 19 -7.06 -7.90 2.73
N ALA A 20 -7.52 -8.02 3.98
CA ALA A 20 -6.99 -8.99 4.94
C ALA A 20 -7.05 -10.46 4.45
N GLU A 21 -8.04 -10.81 3.62
CA GLU A 21 -8.17 -12.16 3.03
C GLU A 21 -7.27 -12.34 1.80
N LEU A 22 -7.04 -11.26 1.04
CA LEU A 22 -6.28 -11.30 -0.21
C LEU A 22 -4.76 -11.23 0.00
N VAL A 23 -4.31 -10.44 0.97
CA VAL A 23 -2.88 -10.17 1.21
C VAL A 23 -2.05 -11.45 1.44
N PRO A 24 -2.50 -12.47 2.18
CA PRO A 24 -1.75 -13.71 2.35
C PRO A 24 -1.33 -14.35 1.03
N TYR A 25 -2.23 -14.42 0.04
CA TYR A 25 -1.92 -14.99 -1.27
C TYR A 25 -0.92 -14.15 -2.06
N VAL A 26 -0.96 -12.82 -1.93
CA VAL A 26 0.04 -11.94 -2.55
C VAL A 26 1.41 -12.14 -1.90
N LEU A 27 1.46 -12.32 -0.58
CA LEU A 27 2.70 -12.56 0.14
C LEU A 27 3.30 -13.93 -0.20
N GLU A 28 2.49 -14.97 -0.35
CA GLU A 28 2.93 -16.31 -0.79
C GLU A 28 3.63 -16.26 -2.16
N GLU A 29 3.05 -15.53 -3.12
CA GLU A 29 3.66 -15.36 -4.46
C GLU A 29 4.97 -14.56 -4.40
N LEU A 30 5.06 -13.55 -3.52
CA LEU A 30 6.29 -12.78 -3.31
C LEU A 30 7.38 -13.63 -2.63
N GLU A 31 7.02 -14.43 -1.65
CA GLU A 31 7.92 -15.37 -0.98
C GLU A 31 8.44 -16.43 -1.96
N ALA A 32 7.56 -17.01 -2.80
CA ALA A 32 7.95 -17.93 -3.86
C ALA A 32 8.92 -17.31 -4.89
N ALA A 33 8.91 -15.97 -5.00
CA ALA A 33 9.84 -15.20 -5.81
C ALA A 33 11.12 -14.74 -5.08
N ASP A 34 11.37 -15.25 -3.85
CA ASP A 34 12.51 -14.91 -2.99
C ASP A 34 12.53 -13.44 -2.55
N VAL A 35 11.35 -12.83 -2.38
CA VAL A 35 11.21 -11.51 -1.76
C VAL A 35 11.06 -11.69 -0.26
N LYS A 36 11.94 -11.05 0.51
CA LYS A 36 11.91 -11.09 1.97
C LYS A 36 11.00 -10.02 2.55
N ASP A 37 10.47 -10.29 3.75
CA ASP A 37 9.55 -9.37 4.43
C ASP A 37 10.13 -7.96 4.60
N GLU A 38 11.45 -7.82 4.85
CA GLU A 38 12.09 -6.51 5.03
C GLU A 38 12.10 -5.65 3.74
N GLN A 39 11.84 -6.28 2.60
CA GLN A 39 11.73 -5.61 1.31
C GLN A 39 10.33 -5.08 1.04
N ILE A 40 9.32 -5.50 1.81
CA ILE A 40 7.91 -5.24 1.56
C ILE A 40 7.41 -4.10 2.45
N ARG A 41 6.60 -3.20 1.87
CA ARG A 41 5.86 -2.16 2.61
C ARG A 41 4.49 -1.93 2.03
N PHE A 42 3.56 -1.50 2.87
CA PHE A 42 2.19 -1.21 2.48
C PHE A 42 1.90 0.28 2.48
N ILE A 43 1.14 0.76 1.50
CA ILE A 43 0.67 2.15 1.44
C ILE A 43 -0.83 2.17 1.17
N ALA A 44 -1.59 2.84 2.05
CA ALA A 44 -3.02 3.05 1.85
C ALA A 44 -3.27 4.11 0.76
N ALA A 45 -4.00 3.76 -0.29
CA ALA A 45 -4.42 4.66 -1.37
C ALA A 45 -5.64 5.50 -0.94
N LEU A 46 -5.39 6.55 -0.17
CA LEU A 46 -6.45 7.39 0.42
C LEU A 46 -7.10 8.37 -0.56
N GLY A 47 -6.40 8.76 -1.63
CA GLY A 47 -6.78 9.97 -2.37
C GLY A 47 -6.87 11.16 -1.41
N SER A 48 -8.02 11.85 -1.39
CA SER A 48 -8.28 12.98 -0.49
C SER A 48 -8.96 12.61 0.83
N HIS A 49 -9.09 11.33 1.15
CA HIS A 49 -9.71 10.89 2.41
C HIS A 49 -8.79 11.13 3.62
N ARG A 50 -9.36 11.01 4.83
CA ARG A 50 -8.57 11.07 6.06
C ARG A 50 -7.58 9.91 6.15
N GLY A 51 -6.46 10.15 6.84
CA GLY A 51 -5.54 9.10 7.27
C GLY A 51 -6.25 8.00 8.07
N LEU A 52 -5.82 6.75 7.87
CA LEU A 52 -6.23 5.61 8.68
C LEU A 52 -5.51 5.62 10.03
N THR A 53 -6.27 5.32 11.08
CA THR A 53 -5.72 5.04 12.41
C THR A 53 -5.22 3.60 12.47
N ARG A 54 -4.49 3.23 13.54
CA ARG A 54 -4.10 1.82 13.77
C ARG A 54 -5.32 0.89 13.77
N ILE A 55 -6.43 1.30 14.40
CA ILE A 55 -7.67 0.50 14.45
C ILE A 55 -8.25 0.30 13.05
N ASP A 56 -8.20 1.33 12.20
CA ASP A 56 -8.66 1.22 10.83
C ASP A 56 -7.80 0.26 10.02
N PHE A 57 -6.47 0.30 10.20
CA PHE A 57 -5.57 -0.65 9.57
C PHE A 57 -5.85 -2.09 10.02
N VAL A 58 -6.12 -2.35 11.30
CA VAL A 58 -6.46 -3.72 11.78
C VAL A 58 -7.66 -4.26 11.03
N LYS A 59 -8.70 -3.43 10.91
CA LYS A 59 -9.93 -3.82 10.21
C LYS A 59 -9.69 -4.12 8.73
N LYS A 60 -8.78 -3.39 8.09
CA LYS A 60 -8.56 -3.49 6.64
C LYS A 60 -7.54 -4.56 6.26
N LEU A 61 -6.42 -4.65 6.99
CA LEU A 61 -5.26 -5.50 6.69
C LEU A 61 -5.13 -6.72 7.62
N GLY A 62 -5.74 -6.67 8.80
CA GLY A 62 -5.52 -7.66 9.86
C GLY A 62 -4.27 -7.37 10.70
N GLU A 63 -4.27 -7.87 11.93
CA GLU A 63 -3.19 -7.67 12.92
C GLU A 63 -1.86 -8.24 12.43
N ALA A 64 -1.88 -9.46 11.85
CA ALA A 64 -0.69 -10.16 11.41
C ALA A 64 0.14 -9.38 10.37
N VAL A 65 -0.51 -8.60 9.50
CA VAL A 65 0.20 -7.74 8.54
C VAL A 65 0.87 -6.57 9.25
N LEU A 66 0.20 -5.96 10.23
CA LEU A 66 0.71 -4.79 10.94
C LEU A 66 1.84 -5.12 11.91
N ASP A 67 1.90 -6.36 12.38
CA ASP A 67 2.99 -6.85 13.24
C ASP A 67 4.24 -7.21 12.44
N ARG A 68 4.09 -7.50 11.13
CA ARG A 68 5.18 -7.97 10.27
C ARG A 68 5.75 -6.90 9.35
N PHE A 69 4.91 -6.01 8.84
CA PHE A 69 5.27 -5.10 7.76
C PHE A 69 5.08 -3.63 8.13
N PRO A 70 5.94 -2.72 7.64
CA PRO A 70 5.68 -1.29 7.74
C PRO A 70 4.48 -0.89 6.86
N VAL A 71 3.56 -0.13 7.45
CA VAL A 71 2.33 0.35 6.79
C VAL A 71 2.21 1.86 6.92
N TYR A 72 1.97 2.53 5.80
CA TYR A 72 1.92 3.99 5.71
C TYR A 72 0.58 4.48 5.16
N ASN A 73 0.19 5.68 5.58
CA ASN A 73 -0.86 6.44 4.91
C ASN A 73 -0.25 7.24 3.75
N HIS A 74 -0.89 7.24 2.59
CA HIS A 74 -0.59 8.23 1.55
C HIS A 74 -1.03 9.63 1.99
N ASN A 75 -0.34 10.67 1.53
CA ASN A 75 -0.76 12.06 1.69
C ASN A 75 -0.78 12.71 0.30
N PRO A 76 -1.93 13.17 -0.24
CA PRO A 76 -1.96 13.81 -1.56
C PRO A 76 -1.31 15.20 -1.59
N TYR A 77 -1.00 15.78 -0.42
CA TYR A 77 -0.41 17.11 -0.29
C TYR A 77 1.12 17.08 -0.08
N GLU A 78 1.71 15.91 0.20
CA GLU A 78 3.13 15.76 0.55
C GLU A 78 3.69 14.41 0.06
N ASN A 79 5.01 14.27 -0.05
CA ASN A 79 5.66 13.00 -0.44
C ASN A 79 5.28 12.46 -1.84
N CYS A 80 4.80 13.33 -2.73
CA CYS A 80 4.56 13.04 -4.14
C CYS A 80 5.72 13.56 -4.98
N THR A 81 6.00 12.91 -6.12
CA THR A 81 7.12 13.28 -6.99
C THR A 81 6.59 13.45 -8.40
N PHE A 82 6.90 14.58 -9.03
CA PHE A 82 6.47 14.84 -10.40
C PHE A 82 6.90 13.71 -11.35
N VAL A 83 5.93 13.11 -12.05
CA VAL A 83 6.16 12.02 -13.00
C VAL A 83 5.83 12.41 -14.45
N GLY A 84 5.26 13.59 -14.68
CA GLY A 84 5.00 14.11 -16.01
C GLY A 84 3.70 14.90 -16.12
N GLU A 85 3.27 15.15 -17.36
CA GLU A 85 2.01 15.81 -17.67
C GLU A 85 1.10 14.88 -18.48
N THR A 86 -0.20 14.97 -18.23
CA THR A 86 -1.19 14.31 -19.08
C THR A 86 -1.28 14.99 -20.46
N SER A 87 -1.96 14.36 -21.42
CA SER A 87 -2.24 14.95 -22.75
C SER A 87 -3.06 16.25 -22.72
N ARG A 88 -3.64 16.60 -21.56
CA ARG A 88 -4.35 17.86 -21.30
C ARG A 88 -3.52 18.86 -20.49
N SER A 89 -2.20 18.67 -20.42
CA SER A 89 -1.24 19.52 -19.69
C SER A 89 -1.53 19.63 -18.19
N THR A 90 -2.20 18.63 -17.61
CA THR A 90 -2.36 18.54 -16.14
C THR A 90 -1.14 17.82 -15.56
N PRO A 91 -0.43 18.41 -14.59
CA PRO A 91 0.74 17.78 -13.99
C PRO A 91 0.35 16.62 -13.09
N ILE A 92 1.16 15.56 -13.09
CA ILE A 92 1.00 14.35 -12.28
C ILE A 92 2.19 14.23 -11.33
N PHE A 93 1.88 13.98 -10.06
CA PHE A 93 2.81 13.83 -8.96
C PHE A 93 2.56 12.51 -8.23
#